data_AF-A0A9D6LEC3-F1
#
_entry.id   AF-A0A9D6LEC3-F1
#
_cell.length_a   1.000
_cell.length_b   1.000
_cell.length_c   1.000
_cell.angle_alpha   90.00
_cell.angle_beta   90.00
_cell.angle_gamma   90.00
#
_symmetry.space_group_name_H-M   'P 1'
#
loop_
_entity.id
_entity.type
_entity.pdbx_description
1 polymer ?
#
loop_
_entity_poly.entity_id
_entity_poly.type
_entity_poly.pdbx_seq_one_letter_code
_entity_poly.pdbx_strand_id
1 'polypeptide(L)'
;MWGTIALLATLLGFSQAATAASSDVLCHRDAEITPVNPSFTNPDDACDGTVLLQGISYKCSSIDEYAAKQREFLHDLVSNGKEYCQDYCRKRGKKGAPCRGIFDEPTKCGWTLPREEAEKFGRDKATCGSSCEGQAFIYCSIYHASFLTVDPKFFADFHPNCRCERK
;
A
#
# COMPACT_ATOMS: atom_id res chain seq x y z
N MET A 1 -11.50 21.21 -68.88
CA MET A 1 -11.25 19.74 -68.87
C MET A 1 -10.24 19.49 -67.75
N TRP A 2 -10.70 19.33 -66.51
CA TRP A 2 -10.98 18.05 -65.85
C TRP A 2 -9.74 17.13 -65.84
N GLY A 3 -8.95 17.23 -64.77
CA GLY A 3 -7.85 16.32 -64.42
C GLY A 3 -7.91 16.03 -62.93
N THR A 4 -8.47 14.88 -62.60
CA THR A 4 -8.76 14.34 -61.26
C THR A 4 -7.49 14.11 -60.43
N ILE A 5 -7.45 14.68 -59.23
CA ILE A 5 -6.49 14.31 -58.17
C ILE A 5 -7.09 13.12 -57.42
N ALA A 6 -6.42 11.97 -57.47
CA ALA A 6 -6.76 10.79 -56.68
C ALA A 6 -6.28 11.00 -55.23
N LEU A 7 -7.24 11.15 -54.30
CA LEU A 7 -7.01 11.09 -52.87
C LEU A 7 -7.07 9.62 -52.41
N LEU A 8 -5.90 9.01 -52.16
CA LEU A 8 -5.80 7.80 -51.37
C LEU A 8 -5.99 8.17 -49.90
N ALA A 9 -7.19 7.94 -49.36
CA ALA A 9 -7.45 7.98 -47.93
C ALA A 9 -7.05 6.62 -47.32
N THR A 10 -5.83 6.54 -46.79
CA THR A 10 -5.39 5.43 -45.95
C THR A 10 -6.15 5.52 -44.61
N LEU A 11 -7.19 4.71 -44.46
CA LEU A 11 -7.84 4.44 -43.19
C LEU A 11 -6.85 3.68 -42.30
N LEU A 12 -6.08 4.40 -41.50
CA LEU A 12 -5.40 3.84 -40.35
C LEU A 12 -6.46 3.50 -39.31
N GLY A 13 -6.94 2.26 -39.38
CA GLY A 13 -7.68 1.63 -38.28
C GLY A 13 -6.75 1.57 -37.08
N PHE A 14 -6.92 2.51 -36.15
CA PHE A 14 -6.38 2.38 -34.81
C PHE A 14 -7.13 1.24 -34.12
N SER A 15 -6.65 0.01 -34.28
CA SER A 15 -6.94 -1.07 -33.37
C SER A 15 -6.38 -0.66 -32.01
N GLN A 16 -7.23 -0.09 -31.15
CA GLN A 16 -6.98 -0.06 -29.72
C GLN A 16 -6.95 -1.52 -29.27
N ALA A 17 -5.76 -2.11 -29.28
CA ALA A 17 -5.49 -3.30 -28.51
C ALA A 17 -5.74 -2.90 -27.05
N ALA A 18 -6.92 -3.26 -26.55
CA ALA A 18 -7.17 -3.33 -25.13
C ALA A 18 -6.12 -4.31 -24.59
N THR A 19 -5.06 -3.77 -23.98
CA THR A 19 -4.16 -4.54 -23.13
C THR A 19 -5.04 -5.10 -22.02
N ALA A 20 -5.45 -6.36 -22.17
CA ALA A 20 -5.98 -7.16 -21.09
C ALA A 20 -4.98 -7.00 -19.94
N ALA A 21 -5.43 -6.35 -18.85
CA ALA A 21 -4.66 -6.29 -17.63
C ALA A 21 -4.26 -7.73 -17.30
N SER A 22 -2.95 -7.99 -17.21
CA SER A 22 -2.49 -9.25 -16.64
C SER A 22 -3.14 -9.37 -15.28
N SER A 23 -4.00 -10.37 -15.11
CA SER A 23 -4.45 -10.80 -13.80
C SER A 23 -3.26 -11.47 -13.12
N ASP A 24 -2.24 -10.67 -12.77
CA ASP A 24 -1.11 -11.16 -12.02
C ASP A 24 -1.65 -11.71 -10.71
N VAL A 25 -1.47 -13.00 -10.51
CA VAL A 25 -2.04 -13.72 -9.36
C VAL A 25 -1.44 -13.11 -8.10
N LEU A 26 -2.25 -12.38 -7.33
CA LEU A 26 -1.83 -11.69 -6.12
C LEU A 26 -1.72 -12.68 -4.96
N CYS A 27 -0.75 -13.60 -5.02
CA CYS A 27 -0.57 -14.60 -3.97
C CYS A 27 -0.04 -13.99 -2.66
N HIS A 28 0.73 -12.90 -2.73
CA HIS A 28 1.21 -12.20 -1.54
C HIS A 28 1.58 -10.75 -1.84
N ARG A 29 1.69 -9.98 -0.77
CA ARG A 29 2.32 -8.67 -0.71
C ARG A 29 2.99 -8.57 0.65
N ASP A 30 4.30 -8.43 0.64
CA ASP A 30 5.08 -8.23 1.87
C ASP A 30 4.70 -6.90 2.53
N ALA A 31 5.08 -6.74 3.80
CA ALA A 31 4.78 -5.54 4.59
C ALA A 31 5.35 -4.27 3.93
N GLU A 32 4.50 -3.57 3.17
CA GLU A 32 4.88 -2.37 2.42
C GLU A 32 4.33 -1.13 3.10
N ILE A 33 5.21 -0.16 3.37
CA ILE A 33 4.86 1.10 4.02
C ILE A 33 4.82 2.23 2.98
N THR A 34 3.68 2.91 2.91
CA THR A 34 3.43 4.06 2.05
C THR A 34 3.16 5.30 2.91
N PRO A 35 3.89 6.41 2.73
CA PRO A 35 3.54 7.67 3.36
C PRO A 35 2.31 8.29 2.70
N VAL A 36 1.43 8.84 3.51
CA VAL A 36 0.18 9.49 3.12
C VAL A 36 0.09 10.84 3.82
N ASN A 37 -0.37 11.85 3.10
CA ASN A 37 -0.66 13.19 3.63
C ASN A 37 0.45 13.74 4.55
N PRO A 38 1.71 13.87 4.08
CA PRO A 38 2.75 14.47 4.90
C PRO A 38 2.36 15.91 5.27
N SER A 39 2.42 16.23 6.56
CA SER A 39 2.04 17.53 7.11
C SER A 39 3.19 18.13 7.92
N PHE A 40 3.54 19.37 7.58
CA PHE A 40 4.63 20.10 8.21
C PHE A 40 4.10 21.38 8.82
N THR A 41 4.30 21.55 10.13
CA THR A 41 3.80 22.72 10.87
C THR A 41 4.48 24.02 10.42
N ASN A 42 5.75 23.93 10.01
CA ASN A 42 6.52 25.04 9.49
C ASN A 42 7.41 24.54 8.32
N PRO A 43 7.25 25.07 7.09
CA PRO A 43 8.07 24.66 5.95
C PRO A 43 9.57 24.98 6.13
N ASP A 44 9.91 25.95 7.00
CA ASP A 44 11.30 26.28 7.34
C ASP A 44 11.87 25.39 8.45
N ASP A 45 11.00 24.71 9.21
CA ASP A 45 11.43 23.73 10.20
C ASP A 45 11.69 22.40 9.51
N ALA A 46 12.96 22.20 9.18
CA ALA A 46 13.41 20.99 8.52
C ALA A 46 13.03 19.73 9.32
N CYS A 47 12.88 19.83 10.64
CA CYS A 47 12.69 18.67 11.50
C CYS A 47 11.23 18.37 11.84
N ASP A 48 10.53 19.35 12.41
CA ASP A 48 9.24 19.07 13.03
C ASP A 48 8.16 18.81 11.97
N GLY A 49 7.35 17.78 12.20
CA GLY A 49 6.27 17.43 11.30
C GLY A 49 5.72 16.04 11.56
N THR A 50 4.68 15.71 10.82
CA THR A 50 3.98 14.44 10.97
C THR A 50 3.69 13.83 9.60
N VAL A 51 3.64 12.52 9.53
CA VAL A 51 3.23 11.79 8.33
C VAL A 51 2.40 10.59 8.74
N LEU A 52 1.35 10.32 7.98
CA LEU A 52 0.58 9.10 8.15
C LEU A 52 1.28 8.00 7.34
N LEU A 53 1.71 6.93 8.00
CA LEU A 53 2.27 5.76 7.36
C LEU A 53 1.20 4.69 7.27
N GLN A 54 0.76 4.40 6.04
CA GLN A 54 -0.11 3.28 5.76
C GLN A 54 0.75 2.05 5.44
N GLY A 55 0.44 0.94 6.09
CA GLY A 55 1.09 -0.33 5.84
C GLY A 55 0.08 -1.38 5.40
N ILE A 56 0.44 -2.20 4.41
CA ILE A 56 -0.39 -3.32 3.94
C ILE A 56 0.49 -4.58 3.82
N SER A 57 -0.04 -5.70 4.30
CA SER A 57 0.55 -7.02 4.09
C SER A 57 -0.55 -8.06 3.88
N TYR A 58 -0.38 -8.96 2.91
CA TYR A 58 -1.31 -10.06 2.70
C TYR A 58 -0.66 -11.30 2.09
N LYS A 59 -1.34 -12.44 2.25
CA LYS A 59 -0.96 -13.70 1.60
C LYS A 59 -2.17 -14.61 1.40
N CYS A 60 -2.18 -15.32 0.28
CA CYS A 60 -3.00 -16.48 0.03
C CYS A 60 -2.35 -17.71 0.70
N SER A 61 -2.96 -18.24 1.76
CA SER A 61 -2.45 -19.41 2.49
C SER A 61 -3.58 -20.36 2.94
N SER A 62 -3.24 -21.36 3.75
CA SER A 62 -4.22 -22.20 4.47
C SER A 62 -4.93 -21.42 5.56
N ILE A 63 -6.22 -21.73 5.76
CA ILE A 63 -7.03 -21.14 6.83
C ILE A 63 -6.53 -21.47 8.25
N ASP A 64 -5.74 -22.54 8.37
CA ASP A 64 -5.13 -22.95 9.64
C ASP A 64 -3.98 -22.01 10.05
N GLU A 65 -3.33 -21.35 9.08
CA GLU A 65 -2.26 -20.40 9.35
C GLU A 65 -2.75 -18.99 9.67
N TYR A 66 -4.05 -18.73 9.55
CA TYR A 66 -4.66 -17.40 9.64
C TYR A 66 -4.14 -16.59 10.85
N ALA A 67 -4.22 -17.16 12.06
CA ALA A 67 -3.83 -16.46 13.27
C ALA A 67 -2.31 -16.25 13.39
N ALA A 68 -1.52 -17.18 12.85
CA ALA A 68 -0.06 -17.06 12.82
C ALA A 68 0.36 -15.94 11.86
N LYS A 69 -0.17 -15.95 10.63
CA LYS A 69 0.14 -14.97 9.59
C LYS A 69 -0.31 -13.56 9.95
N GLN A 70 -1.44 -13.40 10.62
CA GLN A 70 -1.87 -12.09 11.15
C GLN A 70 -0.86 -11.48 12.11
N ARG A 71 -0.30 -12.29 13.02
CA ARG A 71 0.70 -11.82 13.98
C ARG A 71 2.02 -11.49 13.30
N GLU A 72 2.44 -12.33 12.35
CA GLU A 72 3.61 -12.09 11.49
C GLU A 72 3.47 -10.77 10.73
N PHE A 73 2.34 -10.57 10.04
CA PHE A 73 2.10 -9.35 9.29
C PHE A 73 2.08 -8.11 10.15
N LEU A 74 1.42 -8.14 11.32
CA LEU A 74 1.44 -7.01 12.23
C LEU A 74 2.86 -6.70 12.71
N HIS A 75 3.63 -7.72 13.09
CA HIS A 75 5.01 -7.56 13.51
C HIS A 75 5.84 -6.88 12.40
N ASP A 76 5.73 -7.35 11.17
CA ASP A 76 6.50 -6.83 10.05
C ASP A 76 6.07 -5.41 9.66
N LEU A 77 4.77 -5.12 9.69
CA LEU A 77 4.24 -3.76 9.48
C LEU A 77 4.73 -2.79 10.56
N VAL A 78 4.79 -3.22 11.82
CA VAL A 78 5.32 -2.40 12.92
C VAL A 78 6.82 -2.18 12.73
N SER A 79 7.59 -3.23 12.43
CA SER A 79 9.03 -3.14 12.21
C SER A 79 9.36 -2.20 11.05
N ASN A 80 8.73 -2.41 9.89
CA ASN A 80 8.96 -1.61 8.69
C ASN A 80 8.44 -0.18 8.88
N GLY A 81 7.34 0.02 9.61
CA GLY A 81 6.82 1.34 9.96
C GLY A 81 7.78 2.15 10.81
N LYS A 82 8.41 1.53 11.83
CA LYS A 82 9.46 2.16 12.64
C LYS A 82 10.65 2.57 11.80
N GLU A 83 11.17 1.64 11.01
CA GLU A 83 12.34 1.89 10.16
C GLU A 83 12.05 3.01 9.18
N TYR A 84 10.91 2.95 8.50
CA TYR A 84 10.48 3.99 7.57
C TYR A 84 10.33 5.34 8.25
N CYS A 85 9.67 5.41 9.41
CA CYS A 85 9.48 6.67 10.14
C CYS A 85 10.82 7.28 10.56
N GLN A 86 11.72 6.46 11.09
CA GLN A 86 13.07 6.90 11.48
C GLN A 86 13.86 7.42 10.29
N ASP A 87 13.82 6.70 9.16
CA ASP A 87 14.53 7.06 7.94
C ASP A 87 13.95 8.32 7.29
N TYR A 88 12.63 8.43 7.27
CA TYR A 88 11.90 9.60 6.78
C TYR A 88 12.31 10.86 7.56
N CYS A 89 12.27 10.80 8.89
CA CYS A 89 12.67 11.92 9.74
C CYS A 89 14.18 12.18 9.68
N ARG A 90 15.04 11.15 9.58
CA ARG A 90 16.50 11.33 9.45
C ARG A 90 16.86 12.11 8.18
N LYS A 91 16.22 11.81 7.04
CA LYS A 91 16.43 12.51 5.76
C LYS A 91 16.05 14.00 5.82
N ARG A 92 15.19 14.35 6.76
CA ARG A 92 14.75 15.72 7.01
C ARG A 92 15.69 16.52 7.93
N GLY A 93 16.39 15.82 8.83
CA GLY A 93 17.36 16.44 9.73
C GLY A 93 18.56 17.07 9.00
N LYS A 94 19.13 18.11 9.60
CA LYS A 94 20.37 18.76 9.12
C LYS A 94 21.55 18.35 10.01
N LYS A 95 22.78 18.51 9.51
CA LYS A 95 24.02 18.14 10.22
C LYS A 95 24.19 18.76 11.63
N GLY A 96 23.49 19.86 11.93
CA GLY A 96 23.46 20.50 13.26
C GLY A 96 22.11 20.45 13.99
N ALA A 97 21.11 19.80 13.43
CA ALA A 97 19.77 19.62 14.01
C ALA A 97 19.24 18.25 13.60
N PRO A 98 19.78 17.16 14.18
CA PRO A 98 19.38 15.80 13.83
C PRO A 98 17.94 15.54 14.29
N CYS A 99 17.21 14.79 13.47
CA CYS A 99 15.83 14.40 13.74
C CYS A 99 15.74 12.93 14.10
N ARG A 100 14.73 12.59 14.91
CA ARG A 100 14.28 11.22 15.15
C ARG A 100 12.84 11.07 14.70
N GLY A 101 12.51 9.88 14.24
CA GLY A 101 11.13 9.46 14.01
C GLY A 101 10.59 8.77 15.24
N ILE A 102 9.37 9.13 15.63
CA ILE A 102 8.58 8.43 16.65
C ILE A 102 7.38 7.84 15.94
N PHE A 103 7.35 6.51 15.87
CA PHE A 103 6.27 5.76 15.28
C PHE A 103 5.31 5.28 16.37
N ASP A 104 4.02 5.57 16.23
CA ASP A 104 2.96 5.07 17.10
C ASP A 104 2.62 3.64 16.69
N GLU A 105 3.11 2.68 17.48
CA GLU A 105 3.08 1.26 17.12
C GLU A 105 1.68 0.67 17.27
N PRO A 106 1.01 0.24 16.19
CA PRO A 106 -0.26 -0.45 16.32
C PRO A 106 -0.09 -1.78 17.04
N THR A 107 -0.94 -2.06 18.02
CA THR A 107 -0.97 -3.33 18.76
C THR A 107 -1.85 -4.39 18.12
N LYS A 108 -2.59 -4.01 17.06
CA LYS A 108 -3.44 -4.87 16.24
C LYS A 108 -3.50 -4.32 14.82
N CYS A 109 -3.85 -5.16 13.85
CA CYS A 109 -4.20 -4.69 12.51
C CYS A 109 -5.38 -3.70 12.61
N GLY A 110 -5.28 -2.55 11.96
CA GLY A 110 -6.36 -1.58 11.86
C GLY A 110 -7.54 -2.11 11.04
N TRP A 111 -7.25 -2.91 10.02
CA TRP A 111 -8.26 -3.73 9.36
C TRP A 111 -7.72 -5.12 9.03
N THR A 112 -8.64 -6.08 9.09
CA THR A 112 -8.43 -7.42 8.60
C THR A 112 -9.74 -8.04 8.14
N LEU A 113 -9.65 -9.01 7.25
CA LEU A 113 -10.78 -9.81 6.81
C LEU A 113 -11.06 -10.93 7.81
N PRO A 114 -12.28 -11.07 8.36
CA PRO A 114 -12.60 -12.14 9.31
C PRO A 114 -12.23 -13.54 8.80
N ARG A 115 -11.84 -14.44 9.71
CA ARG A 115 -11.37 -15.79 9.36
C ARG A 115 -12.40 -16.54 8.52
N GLU A 116 -13.66 -16.47 8.91
CA GLU A 116 -14.81 -17.09 8.23
C GLU A 116 -15.03 -16.59 6.80
N GLU A 117 -14.53 -15.40 6.46
CA GLU A 117 -14.63 -14.82 5.12
C GLU A 117 -13.37 -15.03 4.28
N ALA A 118 -12.23 -15.37 4.90
CA ALA A 118 -10.91 -15.39 4.26
C ALA A 118 -10.84 -16.30 3.03
N GLU A 119 -11.39 -17.51 3.09
CA GLU A 119 -11.40 -18.44 1.96
C GLU A 119 -12.34 -18.00 0.84
N LYS A 120 -13.54 -17.54 1.20
CA LYS A 120 -14.53 -17.08 0.21
C LYS A 120 -13.99 -15.87 -0.53
N PHE A 121 -13.46 -14.89 0.19
CA PHE A 121 -12.84 -13.72 -0.41
C PHE A 121 -11.61 -14.09 -1.24
N GLY A 122 -10.77 -15.00 -0.74
CA GLY A 122 -9.59 -15.46 -1.47
C GLY A 122 -9.96 -16.08 -2.82
N ARG A 123 -10.95 -16.97 -2.86
CA ARG A 123 -11.45 -17.55 -4.12
C ARG A 123 -12.16 -16.54 -5.02
N ASP A 124 -13.08 -15.74 -4.45
CA ASP A 124 -14.05 -14.98 -5.24
C ASP A 124 -13.57 -13.57 -5.62
N LYS A 125 -12.60 -13.00 -4.88
CA LYS A 125 -12.21 -11.58 -4.98
C LYS A 125 -10.70 -11.38 -5.13
N ALA A 126 -9.89 -12.01 -4.28
CA ALA A 126 -8.43 -11.87 -4.35
C ALA A 126 -7.78 -12.79 -5.39
N THR A 127 -8.54 -13.76 -5.90
CA THR A 127 -8.08 -14.73 -6.90
C THR A 127 -6.89 -15.57 -6.40
N CYS A 128 -6.95 -16.01 -5.13
CA CYS A 128 -6.05 -17.02 -4.55
C CYS A 128 -6.26 -18.36 -5.29
N GLY A 129 -5.62 -18.49 -6.45
CA GLY A 129 -5.73 -19.64 -7.34
C GLY A 129 -4.86 -20.82 -6.91
N SER A 130 -4.88 -21.88 -7.70
CA SER A 130 -4.08 -23.09 -7.47
C SER A 130 -2.57 -22.88 -7.51
N SER A 131 -2.10 -21.73 -7.99
CA SER A 131 -0.69 -21.36 -7.99
C SER A 131 -0.22 -20.71 -6.67
N CYS A 132 -1.14 -20.41 -5.74
CA CYS A 132 -0.80 -19.89 -4.41
C CYS A 132 -0.70 -21.02 -3.37
N GLU A 133 -0.08 -20.72 -2.23
CA GLU A 133 0.10 -21.69 -1.13
C GLU A 133 -1.24 -22.14 -0.49
N GLY A 134 -2.28 -21.33 -0.64
CA GLY A 134 -3.64 -21.73 -0.29
C GLY A 134 -4.69 -20.74 -0.81
N GLN A 135 -5.94 -20.98 -0.41
CA GLN A 135 -7.09 -20.24 -0.92
C GLN A 135 -7.61 -19.17 0.06
N ALA A 136 -7.14 -19.14 1.30
CA ALA A 136 -7.53 -18.14 2.28
C ALA A 136 -6.71 -16.86 2.07
N PHE A 137 -7.39 -15.74 1.82
CA PHE A 137 -6.76 -14.43 1.76
C PHE A 137 -6.62 -13.86 3.18
N ILE A 138 -5.40 -13.91 3.71
CA ILE A 138 -5.06 -13.38 5.03
C ILE A 138 -4.46 -12.00 4.82
N TYR A 139 -5.01 -11.00 5.50
CA TYR A 139 -4.68 -9.59 5.28
C TYR A 139 -4.52 -8.84 6.60
N CYS A 140 -3.54 -7.93 6.66
CA CYS A 140 -3.38 -6.98 7.74
C CYS A 140 -3.00 -5.61 7.16
N SER A 141 -3.57 -4.55 7.73
CA SER A 141 -3.14 -3.19 7.46
C SER A 141 -3.05 -2.34 8.72
N ILE A 142 -2.30 -1.23 8.65
CA ILE A 142 -2.20 -0.27 9.76
C ILE A 142 -3.51 0.52 9.91
N TYR A 143 -4.07 1.04 8.81
CA TYR A 143 -5.39 1.67 8.77
C TYR A 143 -6.30 1.00 7.73
N HIS A 144 -7.61 1.25 7.83
CA HIS A 144 -8.62 0.69 6.94
C HIS A 144 -8.42 1.20 5.51
N ALA A 145 -7.86 0.37 4.64
CA ALA A 145 -7.54 0.72 3.26
C ALA A 145 -7.94 -0.40 2.29
N SER A 146 -8.08 -0.05 1.02
CA SER A 146 -8.10 -1.04 -0.06
C SER A 146 -6.83 -1.90 0.01
N PHE A 147 -6.96 -3.21 -0.23
CA PHE A 147 -5.82 -4.12 -0.27
C PHE A 147 -4.95 -3.94 -1.53
N LEU A 148 -5.49 -3.31 -2.57
CA LEU A 148 -4.79 -3.04 -3.84
C LEU A 148 -4.06 -1.69 -3.83
N THR A 149 -4.68 -0.65 -3.26
CA THR A 149 -4.23 0.73 -3.46
C THR A 149 -4.32 1.55 -2.19
N VAL A 150 -3.33 2.42 -1.98
CA VAL A 150 -3.35 3.45 -0.93
C VAL A 150 -3.83 4.76 -1.58
N ASP A 151 -5.11 5.11 -1.39
CA ASP A 151 -5.67 6.38 -1.88
C ASP A 151 -5.78 7.38 -0.71
N PRO A 152 -5.03 8.51 -0.76
CA PRO A 152 -4.96 9.48 0.32
C PRO A 152 -6.31 9.99 0.85
N LYS A 153 -7.37 9.99 0.03
CA LYS A 153 -8.70 10.47 0.43
C LYS A 153 -9.34 9.62 1.53
N PHE A 154 -9.01 8.34 1.61
CA PHE A 154 -9.52 7.44 2.65
C PHE A 154 -8.83 7.67 4.01
N PHE A 155 -7.78 8.49 4.04
CA PHE A 155 -6.98 8.74 5.24
C PHE A 155 -7.18 10.15 5.80
N ALA A 156 -8.15 10.91 5.29
CA ALA A 156 -8.38 12.31 5.70
C ALA A 156 -8.69 12.45 7.20
N ASP A 157 -9.41 11.48 7.77
CA ASP A 157 -9.85 11.51 9.17
C ASP A 157 -8.91 10.78 10.14
N PHE A 158 -7.80 10.21 9.64
CA PHE A 158 -6.86 9.48 10.47
C PHE A 158 -5.74 10.38 10.97
N HIS A 159 -5.39 10.22 12.25
CA HIS A 159 -4.24 10.90 12.83
C HIS A 159 -2.92 10.30 12.31
N PRO A 160 -1.92 11.12 12.00
CA PRO A 160 -0.58 10.65 11.68
C PRO A 160 0.03 9.78 12.79
N ASN A 161 0.61 8.64 12.42
CA ASN A 161 1.32 7.71 13.32
C ASN A 161 2.85 7.84 13.26
N CYS A 162 3.40 8.76 12.46
CA CYS A 162 4.83 9.07 12.50
C CYS A 162 5.03 10.55 12.78
N ARG A 163 5.82 10.85 13.82
CA ARG A 163 6.21 12.22 14.20
C ARG A 163 7.71 12.38 14.06
N CYS A 164 8.12 13.48 13.43
CA CYS A 164 9.51 13.90 13.39
C CYS A 164 9.74 14.95 14.48
N GLU A 165 10.76 14.72 15.31
CA GLU A 165 11.16 15.61 16.39
C GLU A 165 12.68 15.79 16.37
N ARG A 166 13.16 16.96 16.81
CA ARG A 166 14.59 17.18 17.05
C ARG A 166 15.09 16.26 18.16
N LYS A 167 16.30 15.71 17.98
CA LYS A 167 16.98 14.91 19.00
C LYS A 167 17.59 15.77 20.10
#